data_AF-A0A9D6SQU7-F1
#
_entry.id   AF-A0A9D6SQU7-F1
#
_cell.length_a   1.000
_cell.length_b   1.000
_cell.length_c   1.000
_cell.angle_alpha   90.00
_cell.angle_beta   90.00
_cell.angle_gamma   90.00
#
_symmetry.space_group_name_H-M   'P 1'
#
loop_
_entity.id
_entity.type
_entity.pdbx_description
1 polymer ?
#
loop_
_entity_poly.entity_id
_entity_poly.type
_entity_poly.pdbx_seq_one_letter_code
_entity_poly.pdbx_strand_id
1 'polypeptide(L)'
;MQTTQKLAEYVCSTKYDDFDSEVINRAKVLCLSSLGAAVWGSRLRAGQILATYVKDTGATPEAGVIGAGFRTSAELASLANGTANHSTELEDVSHPGAIYTCQIIPAVFALGEKLQAPGKTILEGFILGHEVQSRMGMKCPHGRGWQHASHLGTIGVAAGAAKMLRLGVEETTNALSIAASLGSGLVRQTGTEAHLFEAGAAGGNGIAAAMLAKHGLNGNPNIMEGNGGIGMLWRANLSLISSSGKVKISASWPSGSKNTHVVAFCRELLIVLSHSFTTMTFPATTCRVSKFK
;
A
#
# COMPACT_ATOMS: atom_id res chain seq x y z
N MET A 1 -18.56 -12.71 16.92
CA MET A 1 -17.92 -11.89 15.87
C MET A 1 -16.44 -11.84 16.22
N GLN A 2 -15.56 -12.25 15.31
CA GLN A 2 -14.10 -12.33 15.51
C GLN A 2 -13.37 -12.00 14.19
N THR A 3 -13.87 -11.05 13.39
CA THR A 3 -13.33 -10.75 12.05
C THR A 3 -11.87 -10.31 12.14
N THR A 4 -11.56 -9.39 13.06
CA THR A 4 -10.19 -8.88 13.24
C THR A 4 -9.24 -10.02 13.59
N GLN A 5 -9.60 -10.86 14.56
CA GLN A 5 -8.81 -12.03 14.96
C GLN A 5 -8.67 -13.06 13.83
N LYS A 6 -9.74 -13.36 13.09
CA LYS A 6 -9.69 -14.29 11.95
C LYS A 6 -8.76 -13.81 10.83
N LEU A 7 -8.68 -12.50 10.60
CA LEU A 7 -7.71 -11.93 9.67
C LEU A 7 -6.28 -12.05 10.21
N ALA A 8 -6.08 -11.82 11.51
CA ALA A 8 -4.78 -12.03 12.15
C ALA A 8 -4.32 -13.50 12.04
N GLU A 9 -5.21 -14.46 12.32
CA GLU A 9 -4.96 -15.90 12.14
C GLU A 9 -4.59 -16.24 10.70
N TYR A 10 -5.31 -15.67 9.71
CA TYR A 10 -5.02 -15.84 8.29
C TYR A 10 -3.61 -15.33 7.93
N VAL A 11 -3.25 -14.12 8.36
CA VAL A 11 -1.92 -13.52 8.13
C VAL A 11 -0.81 -14.36 8.76
N CYS A 12 -1.01 -14.80 10.01
CA CYS A 12 -0.01 -15.59 10.74
C CYS A 12 0.21 -16.96 10.09
N SER A 13 -0.88 -17.65 9.74
CA SER A 13 -0.84 -19.04 9.27
C SER A 13 -0.39 -19.22 7.82
N THR A 14 -0.67 -18.24 6.94
CA THR A 14 -0.34 -18.34 5.50
C THR A 14 1.15 -18.22 5.27
N LYS A 15 1.74 -19.12 4.49
CA LYS A 15 3.18 -19.15 4.15
C LYS A 15 3.38 -18.85 2.67
N TYR A 16 4.58 -18.42 2.31
CA TYR A 16 4.93 -18.17 0.91
C TYR A 16 4.62 -19.34 -0.03
N ASP A 17 4.87 -20.57 0.43
CA ASP A 17 4.71 -21.76 -0.40
C ASP A 17 3.22 -22.12 -0.63
N ASP A 18 2.29 -21.42 0.05
CA ASP A 18 0.85 -21.50 -0.19
C ASP A 18 0.40 -20.63 -1.38
N PHE A 19 1.27 -19.76 -1.91
CA PHE A 19 0.94 -18.89 -3.04
C PHE A 19 1.18 -19.58 -4.38
N ASP A 20 0.18 -19.51 -5.26
CA ASP A 20 0.33 -19.92 -6.65
C ASP A 20 1.46 -19.12 -7.33
N SER A 21 2.23 -19.74 -8.22
CA SER A 21 3.37 -19.09 -8.89
C SER A 21 2.99 -17.83 -9.68
N GLU A 22 1.76 -17.78 -10.19
CA GLU A 22 1.18 -16.61 -10.84
C GLU A 22 1.05 -15.41 -9.89
N VAL A 23 0.61 -15.64 -8.64
CA VAL A 23 0.50 -14.60 -7.61
C VAL A 23 1.88 -14.04 -7.29
N ILE A 24 2.87 -14.91 -7.13
CA ILE A 24 4.27 -14.52 -6.87
C ILE A 24 4.82 -13.70 -8.05
N ASN A 25 4.61 -14.15 -9.27
CA ASN A 25 5.10 -13.45 -10.46
C ASN A 25 4.42 -12.08 -10.61
N ARG A 26 3.11 -11.99 -10.38
CA ARG A 26 2.40 -10.71 -10.38
C ARG A 26 2.92 -9.78 -9.30
N ALA A 27 3.16 -10.28 -8.09
CA ALA A 27 3.71 -9.49 -7.00
C ALA A 27 5.09 -8.90 -7.35
N LYS A 28 5.97 -9.67 -7.99
CA LYS A 28 7.27 -9.18 -8.47
C LYS A 28 7.11 -8.06 -9.51
N VAL A 29 6.18 -8.20 -10.44
CA VAL A 29 5.89 -7.15 -11.45
C VAL A 29 5.40 -5.87 -10.80
N LEU A 30 4.48 -5.97 -9.84
CA LEU A 30 3.97 -4.82 -9.09
C LEU A 30 5.09 -4.12 -8.29
N CYS A 31 5.95 -4.91 -7.65
CA CYS A 31 7.13 -4.40 -6.93
C CYS A 31 8.06 -3.61 -7.86
N LEU A 32 8.30 -4.10 -9.07
CA LEU A 32 9.14 -3.41 -10.06
C LEU A 32 8.48 -2.12 -10.58
N SER A 33 7.17 -2.17 -10.89
CA SER A 33 6.39 -1.00 -11.32
C SER A 33 6.43 0.11 -10.28
N SER A 34 6.17 -0.26 -9.03
CA SER A 34 6.21 0.61 -7.85
C SER A 34 7.58 1.26 -7.64
N LEU A 35 8.68 0.51 -7.81
CA LEU A 35 10.02 1.07 -7.74
C LEU A 35 10.26 2.13 -8.83
N GLY A 36 9.82 1.85 -10.07
CA GLY A 36 9.91 2.81 -11.17
C GLY A 36 9.13 4.10 -10.90
N ALA A 37 7.90 3.98 -10.41
CA ALA A 37 7.06 5.11 -10.01
C ALA A 37 7.72 5.94 -8.90
N ALA A 38 8.25 5.27 -7.86
CA ALA A 38 8.95 5.95 -6.76
C ALA A 38 10.23 6.68 -7.22
N VAL A 39 11.01 6.07 -8.14
CA VAL A 39 12.21 6.71 -8.70
C VAL A 39 11.84 7.97 -9.49
N TRP A 40 10.82 7.92 -10.35
CA TRP A 40 10.34 9.13 -11.03
C TRP A 40 9.82 10.14 -10.02
N GLY A 41 8.87 9.74 -9.17
CA GLY A 41 8.21 10.62 -8.23
C GLY A 41 9.14 11.27 -7.20
N SER A 42 10.28 10.65 -6.89
CA SER A 42 11.34 11.25 -6.06
C SER A 42 11.89 12.57 -6.64
N ARG A 43 11.75 12.77 -7.96
CA ARG A 43 12.17 13.98 -8.68
C ARG A 43 11.05 15.02 -8.81
N LEU A 44 9.84 14.69 -8.38
CA LEU A 44 8.69 15.59 -8.39
C LEU A 44 8.60 16.38 -7.08
N ARG A 45 7.90 17.51 -7.12
CA ARG A 45 7.83 18.47 -6.01
C ARG A 45 7.40 17.83 -4.68
N ALA A 46 6.32 17.04 -4.68
CA ALA A 46 5.86 16.35 -3.47
C ALA A 46 6.92 15.38 -2.91
N GLY A 47 7.56 14.57 -3.77
CA GLY A 47 8.66 13.68 -3.37
C GLY A 47 9.85 14.43 -2.76
N GLN A 48 10.25 15.56 -3.34
CA GLN A 48 11.35 16.40 -2.84
C GLN A 48 11.03 17.07 -1.50
N ILE A 49 9.80 17.58 -1.34
CA ILE A 49 9.32 18.15 -0.07
C ILE A 49 9.39 17.10 1.03
N LEU A 50 8.86 15.90 0.78
CA LEU A 50 8.86 14.83 1.77
C LEU A 50 10.27 14.32 2.08
N ALA A 51 11.15 14.18 1.07
CA ALA A 51 12.54 13.83 1.29
C ALA A 51 13.26 14.85 2.18
N THR A 52 13.00 16.15 2.00
CA THR A 52 13.58 17.21 2.85
C THR A 52 13.02 17.11 4.27
N TYR A 53 11.71 17.02 4.42
CA TYR A 53 11.05 16.89 5.72
C TYR A 53 11.60 15.72 6.54
N VAL A 54 11.68 14.52 5.94
CA VAL A 54 12.16 13.34 6.68
C VAL A 54 13.67 13.41 6.99
N LYS A 55 14.46 14.11 6.16
CA LYS A 55 15.89 14.32 6.43
C LYS A 55 16.10 15.16 7.68
N ASP A 56 15.30 16.21 7.85
CA ASP A 56 15.41 17.16 8.96
C ASP A 56 15.05 16.53 10.31
N THR A 57 14.33 15.40 10.33
CA THR A 57 13.98 14.68 11.57
C THR A 57 15.18 14.04 12.28
N GLY A 58 16.28 13.76 11.56
CA GLY A 58 17.47 13.12 12.13
C GLY A 58 17.25 11.70 12.68
N ALA A 59 16.26 10.96 12.18
CA ALA A 59 15.96 9.61 12.66
C ALA A 59 17.03 8.57 12.28
N THR A 60 17.04 7.45 13.01
CA THR A 60 18.00 6.34 12.85
C THR A 60 18.05 5.81 11.40
N PRO A 61 19.22 5.61 10.78
CA PRO A 61 19.35 5.26 9.37
C PRO A 61 19.11 3.75 9.09
N GLU A 62 17.85 3.34 9.10
CA GLU A 62 17.44 1.93 8.94
C GLU A 62 17.08 1.57 7.49
N ALA A 63 16.54 2.50 6.72
CA ALA A 63 16.05 2.29 5.36
C ALA A 63 16.33 3.50 4.44
N GLY A 64 16.55 3.26 3.15
CA GLY A 64 16.83 4.30 2.15
C GLY A 64 15.61 5.13 1.73
N VAL A 65 15.85 6.42 1.50
CA VAL A 65 14.90 7.30 0.78
C VAL A 65 15.26 7.29 -0.71
N ILE A 66 14.35 6.74 -1.53
CA ILE A 66 14.54 6.51 -2.95
C ILE A 66 14.84 7.84 -3.66
N GLY A 67 15.93 7.89 -4.41
CA GLY A 67 16.34 9.07 -5.18
C GLY A 67 16.97 10.21 -4.37
N ALA A 68 17.04 10.11 -3.04
CA ALA A 68 17.51 11.21 -2.18
C ALA A 68 18.92 11.04 -1.59
N GLY A 69 19.50 9.83 -1.67
CA GLY A 69 20.90 9.58 -1.28
C GLY A 69 21.17 9.55 0.22
N PHE A 70 20.15 9.37 1.06
CA PHE A 70 20.29 9.19 2.51
C PHE A 70 19.35 8.11 3.05
N ARG A 71 19.54 7.72 4.32
CA ARG A 71 18.72 6.74 5.05
C ARG A 71 18.09 7.38 6.28
N THR A 72 16.93 6.87 6.69
CA THR A 72 16.16 7.29 7.88
C THR A 72 15.46 6.06 8.48
N SER A 73 14.59 6.25 9.47
CA SER A 73 13.81 5.14 10.07
C SER A 73 12.95 4.45 9.01
N ALA A 74 12.61 3.17 9.20
CA ALA A 74 11.76 2.46 8.25
C ALA A 74 10.39 3.14 8.02
N GLU A 75 9.81 3.70 9.08
CA GLU A 75 8.55 4.43 9.07
C GLU A 75 8.66 5.70 8.20
N LEU A 76 9.71 6.50 8.40
CA LEU A 76 9.91 7.75 7.64
C LEU A 76 10.38 7.49 6.20
N ALA A 77 11.16 6.43 5.98
CA ALA A 77 11.53 6.02 4.63
C ALA A 77 10.28 5.58 3.86
N SER A 78 9.38 4.81 4.50
CA SER A 78 8.09 4.45 3.91
C SER A 78 7.22 5.68 3.63
N LEU A 79 7.22 6.68 4.52
CA LEU A 79 6.49 7.94 4.31
C LEU A 79 6.98 8.64 3.04
N ALA A 80 8.28 8.91 2.93
CA ALA A 80 8.84 9.61 1.78
C ALA A 80 8.71 8.79 0.48
N ASN A 81 9.03 7.50 0.54
CA ASN A 81 8.97 6.62 -0.63
C ASN A 81 7.54 6.38 -1.11
N GLY A 82 6.57 6.29 -0.19
CA GLY A 82 5.15 6.16 -0.54
C GLY A 82 4.57 7.42 -1.19
N THR A 83 4.93 8.59 -0.67
CA THR A 83 4.56 9.85 -1.33
C THR A 83 5.21 10.00 -2.71
N ALA A 84 6.49 9.66 -2.84
CA ALA A 84 7.16 9.63 -4.13
C ALA A 84 6.46 8.66 -5.10
N ASN A 85 6.14 7.45 -4.66
CA ASN A 85 5.45 6.45 -5.47
C ASN A 85 4.11 6.96 -6.03
N HIS A 86 3.30 7.57 -5.15
CA HIS A 86 2.00 8.10 -5.53
C HIS A 86 2.10 9.39 -6.36
N SER A 87 3.23 10.09 -6.37
CA SER A 87 3.38 11.42 -7.00
C SER A 87 3.14 11.44 -8.50
N THR A 88 3.23 10.29 -9.16
CA THR A 88 2.92 10.17 -10.59
C THR A 88 1.47 9.78 -10.87
N GLU A 89 0.73 9.27 -9.88
CA GLU A 89 -0.61 8.66 -10.04
C GLU A 89 -0.63 7.54 -11.11
N LEU A 90 0.48 6.81 -11.19
CA LEU A 90 0.75 5.73 -12.16
C LEU A 90 0.78 4.34 -11.48
N GLU A 91 0.60 4.29 -10.16
CA GLU A 91 0.55 3.06 -9.40
C GLU A 91 -0.61 2.14 -9.79
N ASP A 92 -0.47 0.86 -9.50
CA ASP A 92 -1.52 -0.13 -9.73
C ASP A 92 -2.66 0.02 -8.71
N VAL A 93 -3.89 -0.11 -9.23
CA VAL A 93 -5.15 -0.12 -8.46
C VAL A 93 -5.88 -1.44 -8.69
N SER A 94 -6.38 -2.05 -7.62
CA SER A 94 -7.18 -3.26 -7.68
C SER A 94 -8.67 -2.94 -7.89
N HIS A 95 -9.36 -3.79 -8.65
CA HIS A 95 -10.81 -3.72 -8.87
C HIS A 95 -11.46 -5.05 -8.46
N PRO A 96 -12.63 -5.06 -7.78
CA PRO A 96 -13.52 -3.92 -7.46
C PRO A 96 -13.18 -3.16 -6.16
N GLY A 97 -12.05 -3.46 -5.50
CA GLY A 97 -11.72 -2.89 -4.19
C GLY A 97 -11.26 -1.43 -4.15
N ALA A 98 -10.86 -0.86 -5.30
CA ALA A 98 -10.24 0.46 -5.42
C ALA A 98 -9.06 0.65 -4.45
N ILE A 99 -8.21 -0.38 -4.32
CA ILE A 99 -7.07 -0.34 -3.42
C ILE A 99 -5.77 -0.19 -4.19
N TYR A 100 -4.89 0.65 -3.68
CA TYR A 100 -3.65 1.08 -4.32
C TYR A 100 -2.46 0.25 -3.83
N THR A 101 -1.31 0.39 -4.48
CA THR A 101 -0.06 -0.28 -4.10
C THR A 101 1.06 0.67 -3.66
N CYS A 102 0.86 1.98 -3.83
CA CYS A 102 1.83 3.05 -3.55
C CYS A 102 2.18 3.22 -2.07
N GLN A 103 1.37 2.70 -1.16
CA GLN A 103 1.57 2.70 0.29
C GLN A 103 2.29 1.43 0.76
N ILE A 104 1.83 0.25 0.33
CA ILE A 104 2.30 -1.03 0.88
C ILE A 104 3.65 -1.47 0.34
N ILE A 105 3.91 -1.27 -0.96
CA ILE A 105 5.19 -1.71 -1.54
C ILE A 105 6.36 -0.91 -0.96
N PRO A 106 6.30 0.44 -0.88
CA PRO A 106 7.35 1.21 -0.21
C PRO A 106 7.53 0.83 1.26
N ALA A 107 6.44 0.50 1.96
CA ALA A 107 6.50 0.08 3.36
C ALA A 107 7.24 -1.26 3.54
N VAL A 108 6.93 -2.28 2.74
CA VAL A 108 7.61 -3.58 2.86
C VAL A 108 9.06 -3.53 2.37
N PHE A 109 9.41 -2.60 1.47
CA PHE A 109 10.80 -2.36 1.10
C PHE A 109 11.58 -1.71 2.24
N ALA A 110 11.05 -0.66 2.84
CA ALA A 110 11.69 0.01 3.98
C ALA A 110 11.85 -0.94 5.17
N LEU A 111 10.80 -1.69 5.51
CA LEU A 111 10.87 -2.70 6.57
C LEU A 111 11.80 -3.86 6.19
N GLY A 112 11.84 -4.24 4.91
CA GLY A 112 12.74 -5.25 4.38
C GLY A 112 14.21 -4.87 4.56
N GLU A 113 14.57 -3.62 4.27
CA GLU A 113 15.92 -3.10 4.54
C GLU A 113 16.27 -3.12 6.03
N LYS A 114 15.36 -2.61 6.88
CA LYS A 114 15.55 -2.61 8.34
C LYS A 114 15.80 -4.01 8.89
N LEU A 115 15.06 -4.99 8.41
CA LEU A 115 15.15 -6.38 8.86
C LEU A 115 16.22 -7.20 8.13
N GLN A 116 16.90 -6.63 7.12
CA GLN A 116 17.74 -7.38 6.18
C GLN A 116 17.02 -8.62 5.63
N ALA A 117 15.73 -8.45 5.32
CA ALA A 117 14.85 -9.56 5.00
C ALA A 117 15.11 -10.11 3.59
N PRO A 118 15.02 -11.43 3.39
CA PRO A 118 15.09 -12.01 2.05
C PRO A 118 13.86 -11.59 1.24
N GLY A 119 14.00 -11.55 -0.09
CA GLY A 119 12.90 -11.19 -0.99
C GLY A 119 11.63 -12.02 -0.80
N LYS A 120 11.75 -13.29 -0.36
CA LYS A 120 10.63 -14.16 0.02
C LYS A 120 9.74 -13.49 1.08
N THR A 121 10.35 -12.96 2.14
CA THR A 121 9.65 -12.29 3.25
C THR A 121 9.03 -10.95 2.82
N ILE A 122 9.71 -10.19 1.96
CA ILE A 122 9.16 -8.95 1.40
C ILE A 122 7.89 -9.25 0.57
N LEU A 123 7.96 -10.30 -0.27
CA LEU A 123 6.81 -10.74 -1.06
C LEU A 123 5.67 -11.25 -0.18
N GLU A 124 5.94 -12.03 0.88
CA GLU A 124 4.90 -12.44 1.83
C GLU A 124 4.20 -11.24 2.47
N GLY A 125 4.96 -10.26 2.96
CA GLY A 125 4.42 -9.04 3.55
C GLY A 125 3.54 -8.26 2.57
N PHE A 126 4.02 -8.07 1.34
CA PHE A 126 3.27 -7.39 0.29
C PHE A 126 1.97 -8.13 -0.05
N ILE A 127 2.07 -9.43 -0.35
CA ILE A 127 0.94 -10.24 -0.81
C ILE A 127 -0.16 -10.27 0.26
N LEU A 128 0.19 -10.56 1.52
CA LEU A 128 -0.79 -10.67 2.60
C LEU A 128 -1.38 -9.32 2.99
N GLY A 129 -0.56 -8.28 3.06
CA GLY A 129 -1.08 -6.95 3.34
C GLY A 129 -2.01 -6.45 2.23
N HIS A 130 -1.65 -6.70 0.96
CA HIS A 130 -2.48 -6.38 -0.21
C HIS A 130 -3.81 -7.15 -0.18
N GLU A 131 -3.79 -8.43 0.17
CA GLU A 131 -4.98 -9.26 0.30
C GLU A 131 -5.92 -8.72 1.39
N VAL A 132 -5.40 -8.36 2.57
CA VAL A 132 -6.20 -7.79 3.68
C VAL A 132 -6.89 -6.50 3.25
N GLN A 133 -6.15 -5.53 2.72
CA GLN A 133 -6.76 -4.27 2.26
C GLN A 133 -7.75 -4.50 1.11
N SER A 134 -7.49 -5.45 0.20
CA SER A 134 -8.40 -5.77 -0.91
C SER A 134 -9.72 -6.35 -0.42
N ARG A 135 -9.67 -7.28 0.55
CA ARG A 135 -10.87 -7.84 1.19
C ARG A 135 -11.71 -6.75 1.87
N MET A 136 -11.05 -5.80 2.52
CA MET A 136 -11.72 -4.65 3.11
C MET A 136 -12.32 -3.72 2.05
N GLY A 137 -11.57 -3.37 1.01
CA GLY A 137 -12.02 -2.52 -0.09
C GLY A 137 -13.28 -3.03 -0.77
N MET A 138 -13.34 -4.34 -1.05
CA MET A 138 -14.53 -4.98 -1.62
C MET A 138 -15.78 -4.88 -0.73
N LYS A 139 -15.63 -4.71 0.58
CA LYS A 139 -16.74 -4.54 1.53
C LYS A 139 -17.02 -3.09 1.88
N CYS A 140 -16.09 -2.18 1.59
CA CYS A 140 -16.16 -0.76 1.88
C CYS A 140 -16.27 0.09 0.60
N PRO A 141 -17.25 -0.12 -0.31
CA PRO A 141 -17.30 0.61 -1.59
C PRO A 141 -17.61 2.11 -1.44
N HIS A 142 -18.12 2.55 -0.27
CA HIS A 142 -18.58 3.92 -0.05
C HIS A 142 -17.87 4.60 1.12
N GLY A 143 -16.72 5.22 0.85
CA GLY A 143 -16.06 6.08 1.82
C GLY A 143 -16.86 7.36 2.04
N ARG A 144 -17.41 7.56 3.24
CA ARG A 144 -18.12 8.80 3.64
C ARG A 144 -17.15 9.98 3.79
N GLY A 145 -16.45 10.32 2.72
CA GLY A 145 -15.32 11.25 2.72
C GLY A 145 -13.97 10.59 3.00
N TRP A 146 -13.93 9.34 3.47
CA TRP A 146 -12.69 8.61 3.75
C TRP A 146 -12.02 8.09 2.49
N GLN A 147 -10.69 8.24 2.45
CA GLN A 147 -9.87 7.77 1.33
C GLN A 147 -9.42 6.31 1.54
N HIS A 148 -9.69 5.45 0.55
CA HIS A 148 -9.36 4.01 0.62
C HIS A 148 -7.85 3.78 0.72
N ALA A 149 -7.09 4.43 -0.16
CA ALA A 149 -5.64 4.28 -0.27
C ALA A 149 -4.92 4.50 1.06
N SER A 150 -5.44 5.42 1.88
CA SER A 150 -4.80 5.84 3.10
C SER A 150 -5.35 5.10 4.32
N HIS A 151 -6.68 5.09 4.52
CA HIS A 151 -7.27 4.46 5.70
C HIS A 151 -7.19 2.93 5.64
N LEU A 152 -7.71 2.29 4.58
CA LEU A 152 -7.64 0.83 4.44
C LEU A 152 -6.21 0.37 4.11
N GLY A 153 -5.45 1.22 3.40
CA GLY A 153 -4.05 0.98 3.12
C GLY A 153 -3.18 0.88 4.37
N THR A 154 -3.41 1.72 5.39
CA THR A 154 -2.70 1.66 6.68
C THR A 154 -2.87 0.28 7.33
N ILE A 155 -4.09 -0.27 7.28
CA ILE A 155 -4.42 -1.59 7.85
C ILE A 155 -3.76 -2.71 7.04
N GLY A 156 -3.77 -2.61 5.70
CA GLY A 156 -3.04 -3.55 4.83
C GLY A 156 -1.54 -3.55 5.09
N VAL A 157 -0.94 -2.36 5.23
CA VAL A 157 0.48 -2.22 5.59
C VAL A 157 0.77 -2.86 6.95
N ALA A 158 -0.06 -2.63 7.96
CA ALA A 158 0.10 -3.24 9.28
C ALA A 158 0.03 -4.77 9.23
N ALA A 159 -0.87 -5.34 8.42
CA ALA A 159 -0.93 -6.79 8.19
C ALA A 159 0.37 -7.33 7.57
N GLY A 160 0.87 -6.66 6.52
CA GLY A 160 2.12 -7.02 5.87
C GLY A 160 3.35 -6.88 6.79
N ALA A 161 3.40 -5.81 7.56
CA ALA A 161 4.47 -5.55 8.52
C ALA A 161 4.44 -6.58 9.67
N ALA A 162 3.26 -6.92 10.20
CA ALA A 162 3.11 -7.96 11.21
C ALA A 162 3.63 -9.31 10.71
N LYS A 163 3.36 -9.66 9.43
CA LYS A 163 3.93 -10.86 8.81
C LYS A 163 5.46 -10.83 8.78
N MET A 164 6.04 -9.74 8.30
CA MET A 164 7.50 -9.61 8.18
C MET A 164 8.21 -9.61 9.54
N LEU A 165 7.57 -9.04 10.56
CA LEU A 165 8.03 -9.03 11.95
C LEU A 165 7.79 -10.36 12.68
N ARG A 166 7.07 -11.31 12.06
CA ARG A 166 6.71 -12.62 12.62
C ARG A 166 5.90 -12.51 13.92
N LEU A 167 4.98 -11.57 13.96
CA LEU A 167 4.10 -11.38 15.11
C LEU A 167 3.13 -12.56 15.29
N GLY A 168 2.74 -12.83 16.54
CA GLY A 168 1.69 -13.78 16.87
C GLY A 168 0.30 -13.28 16.50
N VAL A 169 -0.72 -14.13 16.68
CA VAL A 169 -2.12 -13.79 16.38
C VAL A 169 -2.61 -12.61 17.22
N GLU A 170 -2.28 -12.58 18.51
CA GLU A 170 -2.66 -11.50 19.43
C GLU A 170 -2.02 -10.17 19.02
N GLU A 171 -0.70 -10.15 18.83
CA GLU A 171 0.04 -8.97 18.37
C GLU A 171 -0.44 -8.50 17.00
N THR A 172 -0.71 -9.41 16.06
CA THR A 172 -1.26 -9.06 14.75
C THR A 172 -2.66 -8.46 14.88
N THR A 173 -3.51 -8.99 15.77
CA THR A 173 -4.84 -8.42 16.06
C THR A 173 -4.71 -6.98 16.59
N ASN A 174 -3.78 -6.75 17.51
CA ASN A 174 -3.48 -5.42 18.05
C ASN A 174 -2.95 -4.49 16.97
N ALA A 175 -2.05 -4.95 16.09
CA ALA A 175 -1.51 -4.15 14.99
C ALA A 175 -2.61 -3.67 14.04
N LEU A 176 -3.54 -4.55 13.65
CA LEU A 176 -4.68 -4.18 12.80
C LEU A 176 -5.59 -3.14 13.50
N SER A 177 -5.76 -3.27 14.81
CA SER A 177 -6.55 -2.35 15.63
C SER A 177 -5.93 -0.97 15.75
N ILE A 178 -4.64 -0.90 16.07
CA ILE A 178 -3.88 0.35 16.13
C ILE A 178 -3.87 1.04 14.76
N ALA A 179 -3.65 0.27 13.68
CA ALA A 179 -3.65 0.77 12.31
C ALA A 179 -4.98 1.40 11.90
N ALA A 180 -6.10 0.89 12.41
CA ALA A 180 -7.42 1.48 12.15
C ALA A 180 -7.54 2.91 12.72
N SER A 181 -6.87 3.20 13.84
CA SER A 181 -6.86 4.55 14.43
C SER A 181 -5.80 5.46 13.82
N LEU A 182 -4.70 4.91 13.29
CA LEU A 182 -3.67 5.69 12.58
C LEU A 182 -4.03 5.96 11.11
N GLY A 183 -4.94 5.17 10.54
CA GLY A 183 -5.50 5.38 9.22
C GLY A 183 -6.20 6.73 9.15
N SER A 184 -5.77 7.59 8.22
CA SER A 184 -6.38 8.91 8.02
C SER A 184 -6.36 9.28 6.55
N GLY A 185 -7.22 10.21 6.13
CA GLY A 185 -7.22 10.76 4.79
C GLY A 185 -8.63 10.97 4.23
N LEU A 186 -8.76 12.01 3.41
CA LEU A 186 -10.03 12.50 2.90
C LEU A 186 -10.02 12.55 1.38
N VAL A 187 -11.07 12.00 0.76
CA VAL A 187 -11.28 12.06 -0.71
C VAL A 187 -11.23 13.50 -1.23
N ARG A 188 -11.52 14.49 -0.39
CA ARG A 188 -11.46 15.91 -0.76
C ARG A 188 -10.04 16.43 -1.03
N GLN A 189 -9.00 15.70 -0.62
CA GLN A 189 -7.62 16.06 -0.93
C GLN A 189 -7.24 15.75 -2.38
N THR A 190 -8.00 14.91 -3.10
CA THR A 190 -7.73 14.58 -4.51
C THR A 190 -7.59 15.85 -5.36
N GLY A 191 -6.50 15.93 -6.13
CA GLY A 191 -6.10 17.12 -6.88
C GLY A 191 -5.11 18.03 -6.16
N THR A 192 -4.66 17.66 -4.95
CA THR A 192 -3.61 18.37 -4.19
C THR A 192 -2.48 17.41 -3.80
N GLU A 193 -1.32 17.94 -3.43
CA GLU A 193 -0.21 17.11 -2.95
C GLU A 193 -0.49 16.42 -1.60
N ALA A 194 -1.51 16.87 -0.85
CA ALA A 194 -1.93 16.18 0.36
C ALA A 194 -2.47 14.78 0.06
N HIS A 195 -3.10 14.57 -1.11
CA HIS A 195 -3.51 13.25 -1.57
C HIS A 195 -2.32 12.29 -1.73
N LEU A 196 -1.21 12.81 -2.24
CA LEU A 196 0.04 12.06 -2.44
C LEU A 196 0.70 11.71 -1.10
N PHE A 197 0.66 12.67 -0.17
CA PHE A 197 1.13 12.48 1.20
C PHE A 197 0.36 11.37 1.93
N GLU A 198 -0.96 11.32 1.78
CA GLU A 198 -1.81 10.33 2.47
C GLU A 198 -1.39 8.87 2.22
N ALA A 199 -0.90 8.55 1.01
CA ALA A 199 -0.36 7.22 0.69
C ALA A 199 0.96 6.94 1.44
N GLY A 200 1.86 7.92 1.51
CA GLY A 200 3.09 7.82 2.30
C GLY A 200 2.79 7.66 3.79
N ALA A 201 1.90 8.50 4.33
CA ALA A 201 1.47 8.46 5.71
C ALA A 201 0.90 7.09 6.08
N ALA A 202 0.08 6.49 5.21
CA ALA A 202 -0.44 5.15 5.43
C ALA A 202 0.64 4.07 5.52
N GLY A 203 1.69 4.16 4.68
CA GLY A 203 2.85 3.28 4.75
C GLY A 203 3.59 3.38 6.09
N GLY A 204 3.97 4.59 6.48
CA GLY A 204 4.66 4.83 7.76
C GLY A 204 3.82 4.42 8.98
N ASN A 205 2.54 4.80 8.99
CA ASN A 205 1.62 4.51 10.07
C ASN A 205 1.34 3.01 10.23
N GLY A 206 1.28 2.25 9.13
CA GLY A 206 1.10 0.81 9.19
C GLY A 206 2.32 0.07 9.76
N ILE A 207 3.54 0.50 9.42
CA ILE A 207 4.76 -0.02 10.05
C ILE A 207 4.74 0.30 11.55
N ALA A 208 4.44 1.55 11.90
CA ALA A 208 4.36 1.99 13.29
C ALA A 208 3.34 1.16 14.08
N ALA A 209 2.15 0.87 13.54
CA ALA A 209 1.14 0.05 14.18
C ALA A 209 1.65 -1.36 14.53
N ALA A 210 2.35 -2.02 13.59
CA ALA A 210 2.92 -3.34 13.83
C ALA A 210 4.08 -3.30 14.85
N MET A 211 4.91 -2.26 14.81
CA MET A 211 5.98 -2.06 15.79
C MET A 211 5.42 -1.78 17.20
N LEU A 212 4.39 -0.96 17.33
CA LEU A 212 3.72 -0.70 18.61
C LEU A 212 3.12 -1.98 19.20
N ALA A 213 2.45 -2.78 18.38
CA ALA A 213 1.91 -4.07 18.82
C ALA A 213 3.01 -5.05 19.26
N LYS A 214 4.13 -5.10 18.53
CA LYS A 214 5.33 -5.88 18.92
C LYS A 214 5.89 -5.45 20.28
N HIS A 215 5.73 -4.18 20.66
CA HIS A 215 6.13 -3.66 21.96
C HIS A 215 5.05 -3.82 23.05
N GLY A 216 3.95 -4.52 22.76
CA GLY A 216 2.91 -4.85 23.73
C GLY A 216 1.77 -3.84 23.83
N LEU A 217 1.70 -2.83 22.94
CA LEU A 217 0.53 -1.97 22.87
C LEU A 217 -0.67 -2.79 22.38
N ASN A 218 -1.74 -2.84 23.18
CA ASN A 218 -2.96 -3.55 22.82
C ASN A 218 -3.97 -2.67 22.08
N GLY A 219 -4.93 -3.31 21.41
CA GLY A 219 -6.05 -2.66 20.76
C GLY A 219 -7.35 -3.44 20.95
N ASN A 220 -8.46 -2.88 20.50
CA ASN A 220 -9.75 -3.57 20.57
C ASN A 220 -9.75 -4.76 19.57
N PRO A 221 -9.98 -6.01 20.00
CA PRO A 221 -9.95 -7.20 19.13
C PRO A 221 -11.14 -7.28 18.17
N ASN A 222 -12.10 -6.36 18.31
CA ASN A 222 -13.32 -6.30 17.51
C ASN A 222 -13.37 -4.97 16.71
N ILE A 223 -12.21 -4.39 16.34
CA ILE A 223 -12.15 -3.07 15.69
C ILE A 223 -12.85 -3.01 14.32
N MET A 224 -12.89 -4.13 13.60
CA MET A 224 -13.53 -4.20 12.28
C MET A 224 -15.05 -4.32 12.41
N GLU A 225 -15.51 -5.09 13.40
CA GLU A 225 -16.91 -5.28 13.75
C GLU A 225 -17.38 -4.35 14.89
N GLY A 226 -18.58 -4.56 15.42
CA GLY A 226 -19.06 -3.82 16.59
C GLY A 226 -19.53 -2.38 16.33
N ASN A 227 -20.21 -1.82 17.32
CA ASN A 227 -20.65 -0.42 17.29
C ASN A 227 -19.43 0.50 17.45
N GLY A 228 -19.31 1.50 16.58
CA GLY A 228 -18.13 2.38 16.52
C GLY A 228 -16.90 1.81 15.80
N GLY A 229 -16.96 0.56 15.31
CA GLY A 229 -15.88 -0.05 14.52
C GLY A 229 -15.85 0.43 13.05
N ILE A 230 -14.88 -0.07 12.28
CA ILE A 230 -14.67 0.30 10.88
C ILE A 230 -15.91 0.07 10.02
N GLY A 231 -16.66 -1.02 10.27
CA GLY A 231 -17.89 -1.31 9.53
C GLY A 231 -18.92 -0.18 9.61
N MET A 232 -19.07 0.45 10.78
CA MET A 232 -19.98 1.59 10.94
C MET A 232 -19.48 2.82 10.19
N LEU A 233 -18.17 3.08 10.23
CA LEU A 233 -17.51 4.19 9.53
C LEU A 233 -17.78 4.11 8.01
N TRP A 234 -17.56 2.94 7.42
CA TRP A 234 -17.66 2.69 5.98
C TRP A 234 -19.06 2.24 5.50
N ARG A 235 -20.07 2.20 6.38
CA ARG A 235 -21.40 1.58 6.10
C ARG A 235 -21.27 0.17 5.52
N ALA A 236 -20.31 -0.58 6.02
CA ALA A 236 -19.91 -1.88 5.53
C ALA A 236 -20.20 -2.97 6.55
N ASN A 237 -20.71 -4.12 6.11
CA ASN A 237 -20.77 -5.29 6.96
C ASN A 237 -19.45 -6.09 6.85
N LEU A 238 -18.52 -5.82 7.76
CA LEU A 238 -17.21 -6.48 7.79
C LEU A 238 -17.22 -7.85 8.48
N SER A 239 -18.35 -8.28 9.07
CA SER A 239 -18.48 -9.66 9.57
C SER A 239 -18.39 -10.72 8.46
N LEU A 240 -18.52 -10.29 7.20
CA LEU A 240 -18.47 -11.11 5.99
C LEU A 240 -17.12 -11.05 5.25
N ILE A 241 -16.09 -10.45 5.85
CA ILE A 241 -14.73 -10.59 5.32
C ILE A 241 -14.34 -12.06 5.49
N SER A 242 -14.18 -12.76 4.37
CA SER A 242 -13.67 -14.12 4.40
C SER A 242 -12.23 -14.10 4.91
N SER A 243 -11.91 -14.92 5.91
CA SER A 243 -10.52 -15.24 6.28
C SER A 243 -9.98 -16.44 5.50
N SER A 244 -10.82 -17.11 4.70
CA SER A 244 -10.46 -18.25 3.86
C SER A 244 -10.54 -17.91 2.36
N GLY A 245 -9.86 -18.69 1.54
CA GLY A 245 -9.83 -18.54 0.08
C GLY A 245 -8.43 -18.29 -0.46
N LYS A 246 -8.24 -18.65 -1.74
CA LYS A 246 -6.99 -18.38 -2.46
C LYS A 246 -6.75 -16.88 -2.55
N VAL A 247 -5.52 -16.45 -2.27
CA VAL A 247 -5.06 -15.08 -2.52
C VAL A 247 -5.28 -14.74 -3.98
N LYS A 248 -5.84 -13.56 -4.25
CA LYS A 248 -5.99 -13.05 -5.61
C LYS A 248 -5.42 -11.64 -5.68
N ILE A 249 -4.29 -11.49 -6.35
CA ILE A 249 -3.80 -10.17 -6.75
C ILE A 249 -4.47 -9.84 -8.09
N SER A 250 -5.74 -9.43 -8.03
CA SER A 250 -6.45 -8.93 -9.21
C SER A 250 -6.04 -7.49 -9.47
N ALA A 251 -5.15 -7.30 -10.44
CA ALA A 251 -5.01 -6.02 -11.11
C ALA A 251 -5.80 -6.10 -12.41
N SER A 252 -7.04 -5.62 -12.40
CA SER A 252 -7.79 -5.39 -13.62
C SER A 252 -7.90 -3.88 -13.83
N TRP A 253 -7.11 -3.37 -14.77
CA TRP A 253 -7.51 -2.18 -15.49
C TRP A 253 -8.70 -2.58 -16.38
N PRO A 254 -9.85 -1.89 -16.33
CA PRO A 254 -10.87 -2.06 -17.35
C PRO A 254 -10.22 -1.80 -18.71
N SER A 255 -10.27 -2.78 -19.61
CA SER A 255 -9.85 -2.62 -20.99
C SER A 255 -10.64 -1.46 -21.62
N GLY A 256 -10.08 -0.25 -21.60
CA GLY A 256 -10.78 0.98 -22.03
C GLY A 256 -10.39 2.28 -21.31
N SER A 257 -9.66 2.25 -20.19
CA SER A 257 -9.13 3.46 -19.56
C SER A 257 -7.83 3.92 -20.22
N LYS A 258 -7.70 5.22 -20.50
CA LYS A 258 -6.61 5.86 -21.28
C LYS A 258 -5.19 5.80 -20.69
N ASN A 259 -4.97 5.07 -19.59
CA ASN A 259 -3.67 5.00 -18.90
C ASN A 259 -3.02 3.61 -19.00
N THR A 260 -3.00 3.02 -20.20
CA THR A 260 -2.21 1.81 -20.54
C THR A 260 -0.69 2.03 -20.52
N HIS A 261 -0.24 3.23 -20.15
CA HIS A 261 1.13 3.67 -20.39
C HIS A 261 2.16 3.15 -19.39
N VAL A 262 1.85 2.70 -18.18
CA VAL A 262 2.90 2.48 -17.14
C VAL A 262 3.59 1.13 -17.24
N VAL A 263 2.85 0.04 -17.42
CA VAL A 263 3.45 -1.28 -17.65
C VAL A 263 4.14 -1.32 -19.02
N ALA A 264 3.55 -0.64 -20.01
CA ALA A 264 4.20 -0.40 -21.29
C ALA A 264 5.45 0.48 -21.11
N PHE A 265 5.38 1.58 -20.35
CA PHE A 265 6.49 2.51 -20.10
C PHE A 265 7.61 1.89 -19.29
N CYS A 266 7.36 1.03 -18.30
CA CYS A 266 8.41 0.32 -17.56
C CYS A 266 9.06 -0.77 -18.41
N ARG A 267 8.28 -1.46 -19.26
CA ARG A 267 8.80 -2.41 -20.26
C ARG A 267 9.60 -1.69 -21.35
N GLU A 268 9.11 -0.53 -21.79
CA GLU A 268 9.78 0.36 -22.74
C GLU A 268 10.98 1.04 -22.08
N LEU A 269 10.97 1.41 -20.80
CA LEU A 269 12.11 2.00 -20.10
C LEU A 269 13.27 1.01 -20.01
N LEU A 270 12.97 -0.27 -19.76
CA LEU A 270 13.97 -1.34 -19.81
C LEU A 270 14.55 -1.51 -21.22
N ILE A 271 13.77 -1.24 -22.27
CA ILE A 271 14.21 -1.27 -23.68
C ILE A 271 14.95 0.03 -24.07
N VAL A 272 14.50 1.17 -23.58
CA VAL A 272 15.00 2.53 -23.83
C VAL A 272 16.31 2.77 -23.09
N LEU A 273 16.46 2.26 -21.87
CA LEU A 273 17.74 2.27 -21.15
C LEU A 273 18.80 1.40 -21.85
N SER A 274 18.40 0.62 -22.87
CA SER A 274 19.31 -0.13 -23.73
C SER A 274 19.59 0.53 -25.09
N HIS A 275 18.82 1.52 -25.55
CA HIS A 275 18.98 2.15 -26.88
C HIS A 275 18.50 3.63 -26.92
N SER A 276 19.27 4.51 -27.59
CA SER A 276 19.02 5.96 -27.70
C SER A 276 17.79 6.34 -28.56
N PHE A 277 17.06 7.39 -28.17
CA PHE A 277 15.73 7.80 -28.67
C PHE A 277 15.70 8.67 -29.95
N THR A 278 14.54 8.61 -30.64
CA THR A 278 13.97 9.73 -31.45
C THR A 278 12.44 9.85 -31.20
N THR A 279 11.91 11.07 -31.25
CA THR A 279 10.55 11.52 -30.82
C THR A 279 9.38 11.14 -31.74
N MET A 280 8.20 10.82 -31.17
CA MET A 280 6.90 10.73 -31.89
C MET A 280 5.82 11.64 -31.27
N THR A 281 5.01 12.27 -32.13
CA THR A 281 3.86 13.12 -31.79
C THR A 281 2.52 12.37 -31.92
N PHE A 282 1.56 12.62 -31.02
CA PHE A 282 0.21 12.01 -31.04
C PHE A 282 -0.91 13.05 -31.32
N PRO A 283 -1.96 12.70 -32.09
CA PRO A 283 -3.11 13.58 -32.36
C PRO A 283 -4.14 13.61 -31.21
N ALA A 284 -4.87 14.74 -31.09
CA ALA A 284 -5.80 15.02 -30.01
C ALA A 284 -6.96 14.01 -29.91
N THR A 285 -7.23 13.53 -28.69
CA THR A 285 -8.32 12.58 -28.38
C THR A 285 -9.35 13.21 -27.46
N THR A 286 -10.61 13.30 -27.89
CA THR A 286 -11.73 13.71 -27.02
C THR A 286 -12.08 12.61 -26.00
N CYS A 287 -12.46 13.01 -24.78
CA CYS A 287 -12.86 12.09 -23.70
C CYS A 287 -14.30 12.40 -23.27
N ARG A 288 -15.23 11.47 -23.42
CA ARG A 288 -16.56 11.57 -22.80
C ARG A 288 -16.51 10.88 -21.44
N VAL A 289 -16.64 11.66 -20.38
CA VAL A 289 -16.78 11.16 -19.01
C VAL A 289 -18.26 10.91 -18.75
N SER A 290 -18.64 9.68 -18.40
CA SER A 290 -20.00 9.39 -17.93
C SER A 290 -20.19 10.06 -16.57
N LYS A 291 -21.16 10.98 -16.47
CA LYS A 291 -21.59 11.53 -15.18
C LYS A 291 -22.17 10.38 -14.34
N PHE A 292 -21.54 10.08 -13.22
CA PHE A 292 -22.18 9.27 -12.17
C PHE A 292 -23.36 10.09 -11.63
N LYS A 293 -24.57 9.53 -11.73
CA LYS A 293 -25.78 10.04 -11.06
C LYS A 293 -25.80 9.58 -9.61
#